data_AF-A0A0T6ZRE9-F1
#
_entry.id   AF-A0A0T6ZRE9-F1
#
_cell.length_a   1.000
_cell.length_b   1.000
_cell.length_c   1.000
_cell.angle_alpha   90.00
_cell.angle_beta   90.00
_cell.angle_gamma   90.00
#
_symmetry.space_group_name_H-M   'P 1'
#
loop_
_entity.id
_entity.type
_entity.pdbx_description
1 polymer ?
#
loop_
_entity_poly.entity_id
_entity_poly.type
_entity_poly.pdbx_seq_one_letter_code
_entity_poly.pdbx_strand_id
1 'polypeptide(L)'
;DIPAIAGMFQRVFRNDQGTPPPALADYMQQLYLDAPGCDPEIRPLVHVNDKGVISGFVGVNVLPMVLNGRRLRAAICGSLMVEDRENDPLAGARILKAFLAGPQDLSFSETASDVSAQMWTRLRGVVLPQYSLDWVRVIQPASFSLSVAANRIKPARLAAPFARAIDSAYRKRMAPGEQRWS
;
A
#
# COMPACT_ATOMS: atom_id res chain seq x y z
N ASP A 1 -5.85 21.11 0.21
CA ASP A 1 -5.53 20.03 1.18
C ASP A 1 -4.26 19.24 0.90
N ILE A 2 -3.72 19.26 -0.33
CA ILE A 2 -2.54 18.46 -0.72
C ILE A 2 -1.35 18.56 0.25
N PRO A 3 -0.91 19.74 0.75
CA PRO A 3 0.22 19.80 1.68
C PRO A 3 -0.02 19.03 3.00
N ALA A 4 -1.24 19.09 3.53
CA ALA A 4 -1.60 18.37 4.75
C ALA A 4 -1.63 16.85 4.51
N ILE A 5 -2.15 16.42 3.36
CA ILE A 5 -2.17 15.02 2.92
C ILE A 5 -0.73 14.51 2.73
N ALA A 6 0.15 15.26 2.08
CA ALA A 6 1.55 14.89 1.90
C ALA A 6 2.28 14.71 3.24
N GLY A 7 2.04 15.61 4.19
CA GLY A 7 2.59 15.48 5.55
C GLY A 7 2.06 14.25 6.28
N MET A 8 0.76 13.96 6.18
CA MET A 8 0.17 12.74 6.75
C MET A 8 0.78 11.48 6.13
N PHE A 9 0.99 11.46 4.81
CA PHE A 9 1.62 10.33 4.14
C PHE A 9 3.03 10.05 4.65
N GLN A 10 3.82 11.10 4.90
CA GLN A 10 5.16 10.96 5.45
C GLN A 10 5.13 10.38 6.87
N ARG A 11 4.24 10.87 7.73
CA ARG A 11 4.09 10.36 9.10
C ARG A 11 3.60 8.91 9.12
N VAL A 12 2.57 8.59 8.34
CA VAL A 12 1.94 7.27 8.37
C VAL A 12 2.76 6.20 7.65
N PHE A 13 3.28 6.48 6.45
CA PHE A 13 3.96 5.47 5.64
C PHE A 13 5.48 5.52 5.66
N ARG A 14 6.08 6.67 6.01
CA ARG A 14 7.55 6.81 6.11
C ARG A 14 8.04 6.83 7.55
N ASN A 15 7.12 6.93 8.53
CA ASN A 15 7.43 7.10 9.95
C ASN A 15 8.39 8.28 10.17
N ASP A 16 8.17 9.37 9.43
CA ASP A 16 8.99 10.56 9.45
C ASP A 16 8.10 11.79 9.76
N GLN A 17 8.53 12.56 10.76
CA GLN A 17 7.83 13.75 11.26
C GLN A 17 8.32 15.04 10.60
N GLY A 18 9.28 14.94 9.67
CA GLY A 18 9.81 16.07 8.93
C GLY A 18 8.79 16.68 7.96
N THR A 19 9.22 17.74 7.29
CA THR A 19 8.44 18.39 6.23
C THR A 19 8.41 17.48 4.99
N PRO A 20 7.24 17.31 4.33
CA PRO A 20 7.16 16.53 3.10
C PRO A 20 7.97 17.21 2.00
N PRO A 21 8.76 16.43 1.22
CA PRO A 21 9.41 16.98 0.04
C PRO A 21 8.38 17.64 -0.89
N PRO A 22 8.66 18.82 -1.46
CA PRO A 22 7.72 19.49 -2.37
C PRO A 22 7.27 18.58 -3.52
N ALA A 23 8.20 17.79 -4.07
CA ALA A 23 7.91 16.80 -5.11
C ALA A 23 6.85 15.76 -4.72
N LEU A 24 6.69 15.44 -3.44
CA LEU A 24 5.62 14.55 -2.98
C LEU A 24 4.24 15.21 -3.09
N ALA A 25 4.15 16.49 -2.69
CA ALA A 25 2.91 17.25 -2.81
C ALA A 25 2.55 17.45 -4.29
N ASP A 26 3.52 17.84 -5.13
CA ASP A 26 3.33 18.01 -6.57
C ASP A 26 2.86 16.70 -7.22
N TYR A 27 3.48 15.57 -6.84
CA TYR A 27 3.08 14.26 -7.34
C TYR A 27 1.66 13.88 -6.92
N MET A 28 1.27 14.13 -5.67
CA MET A 28 -0.10 13.85 -5.22
C MET A 28 -1.14 14.69 -5.95
N GLN A 29 -0.84 15.97 -6.18
CA GLN A 29 -1.71 16.83 -6.97
C GLN A 29 -1.84 16.31 -8.40
N GLN A 30 -0.72 16.01 -9.05
CA GLN A 30 -0.71 15.45 -10.39
C GLN A 30 -1.50 14.14 -10.47
N LEU A 31 -1.29 13.23 -9.52
CA LEU A 31 -1.90 11.91 -9.52
C LEU A 31 -3.42 11.97 -9.30
N TYR A 32 -3.86 12.76 -8.33
CA TYR A 32 -5.24 12.68 -7.85
C TYR A 32 -6.16 13.75 -8.43
N LEU A 33 -5.63 14.86 -8.92
CA LEU A 33 -6.42 16.01 -9.40
C LEU A 33 -6.21 16.31 -10.88
N ASP A 34 -4.98 16.18 -11.36
CA ASP A 34 -4.61 16.65 -12.71
C ASP A 34 -4.38 15.49 -13.70
N ALA A 35 -4.48 14.24 -13.27
CA ALA A 35 -4.24 13.09 -14.14
C ALA A 35 -5.32 13.02 -15.25
N PRO A 36 -4.96 12.66 -16.49
CA PRO A 36 -5.91 12.61 -17.61
C PRO A 36 -7.11 11.67 -17.39
N GLY A 37 -7.00 10.74 -16.44
CA GLY A 37 -8.05 9.78 -16.06
C GLY A 37 -8.87 10.17 -14.82
N CYS A 38 -8.70 11.37 -14.28
CA CYS A 38 -9.51 11.84 -13.16
C CYS A 38 -10.99 11.99 -13.58
N ASP A 39 -11.88 11.47 -12.74
CA ASP A 39 -13.33 11.64 -12.89
C ASP A 39 -13.80 12.78 -11.96
N PRO A 40 -14.75 13.63 -12.38
CA PRO A 40 -15.24 14.73 -11.54
C PRO A 40 -16.09 14.26 -10.34
N GLU A 41 -16.72 13.10 -10.42
CA GLU A 41 -17.61 12.55 -9.38
C GLU A 41 -16.90 11.54 -8.48
N ILE A 42 -15.94 10.78 -9.02
CA ILE A 42 -15.17 9.79 -8.25
C ILE A 42 -13.83 10.43 -7.84
N ARG A 43 -13.83 11.04 -6.65
CA ARG A 43 -12.71 11.85 -6.13
C ARG A 43 -12.07 11.19 -4.91
N PRO A 44 -10.80 11.51 -4.59
CA PRO A 44 -10.22 11.21 -3.29
C PRO A 44 -11.07 11.79 -2.16
N LEU A 45 -11.09 11.12 -1.02
CA LEU A 45 -11.82 11.59 0.16
C LEU A 45 -10.85 11.96 1.27
N VAL A 46 -11.24 12.92 2.09
CA VAL A 46 -10.58 13.28 3.34
C VAL A 46 -11.55 13.05 4.49
N HIS A 47 -11.02 12.58 5.61
CA HIS A 47 -11.72 12.57 6.89
C HIS A 47 -11.29 13.79 7.69
N VAL A 48 -12.26 14.58 8.13
CA VAL A 48 -12.06 15.74 9.01
C VAL A 48 -12.60 15.37 10.37
N ASN A 49 -11.78 15.52 11.41
CA ASN A 49 -12.20 15.24 12.78
C ASN A 49 -13.02 16.39 13.37
N ASP A 50 -13.51 16.21 14.59
CA ASP A 50 -14.33 17.21 15.31
C ASP A 50 -13.59 18.54 15.58
N LYS A 51 -12.26 18.55 15.46
CA LYS A 51 -11.42 19.76 15.58
C LYS A 51 -11.23 20.49 14.24
N GLY A 52 -11.86 20.02 13.16
CA GLY A 52 -11.71 20.59 11.83
C GLY A 52 -10.39 20.24 11.13
N VAL A 53 -9.63 19.26 11.65
CA VAL A 53 -8.34 18.86 11.10
C VAL A 53 -8.49 17.61 10.24
N ILE A 54 -7.83 17.61 9.09
CA ILE A 54 -7.72 16.42 8.23
C ILE A 54 -6.96 15.35 8.99
N SER A 55 -7.66 14.27 9.31
CA SER A 55 -7.19 13.15 10.13
C SER A 55 -7.22 11.82 9.37
N GLY A 56 -7.73 11.81 8.14
CA GLY A 56 -7.61 10.67 7.25
C GLY A 56 -7.73 11.05 5.78
N PHE A 57 -7.28 10.15 4.93
CA PHE A 57 -7.29 10.30 3.48
C PHE A 57 -7.41 8.94 2.80
N VAL A 58 -8.17 8.91 1.70
CA VAL A 58 -8.17 7.81 0.75
C VAL A 58 -7.91 8.36 -0.66
N GLY A 59 -6.80 7.94 -1.24
CA GLY A 59 -6.46 8.23 -2.64
C GLY A 59 -7.34 7.42 -3.58
N VAL A 60 -7.85 8.05 -4.63
CA VAL A 60 -8.72 7.40 -5.60
C VAL A 60 -8.28 7.74 -7.01
N ASN A 61 -8.08 6.71 -7.83
CA ASN A 61 -7.87 6.85 -9.27
C ASN A 61 -8.96 6.09 -10.01
N VAL A 62 -9.45 6.65 -11.13
CA VAL A 62 -10.48 5.98 -11.92
C VAL A 62 -9.86 5.16 -13.05
N LEU A 63 -10.37 3.95 -13.21
CA LEU A 63 -10.05 3.05 -14.30
C LEU A 63 -11.32 2.82 -15.14
N PRO A 64 -11.41 3.40 -16.35
CA PRO A 64 -12.47 3.08 -17.29
C PRO A 64 -12.37 1.61 -17.72
N MET A 65 -13.48 0.89 -17.66
CA MET A 65 -13.55 -0.54 -18.01
C MET A 65 -14.71 -0.81 -18.97
N VAL A 66 -14.65 -1.95 -19.66
CA VAL A 66 -15.75 -2.44 -20.50
C VAL A 66 -16.01 -3.90 -20.18
N LEU A 67 -17.27 -4.23 -19.89
CA LEU A 67 -17.73 -5.60 -19.69
C LEU A 67 -18.93 -5.85 -20.59
N ASN A 68 -18.81 -6.81 -21.52
CA ASN A 68 -19.87 -7.16 -22.48
C ASN A 68 -20.45 -5.93 -23.21
N GLY A 69 -19.59 -5.00 -23.62
CA GLY A 69 -19.98 -3.75 -24.29
C GLY A 69 -20.50 -2.65 -23.38
N ARG A 70 -20.78 -2.92 -22.09
CA ARG A 70 -21.15 -1.90 -21.10
C ARG A 70 -19.90 -1.21 -20.58
N ARG A 71 -19.85 0.13 -20.70
CA ARG A 71 -18.83 0.96 -20.06
C ARG A 71 -19.06 0.99 -18.55
N LEU A 72 -18.00 0.78 -17.78
CA LEU A 72 -17.98 0.80 -16.33
C LEU A 72 -16.92 1.78 -15.85
N ARG A 73 -17.13 2.36 -14.67
CA ARG A 73 -16.14 3.15 -13.96
C ARG A 73 -15.68 2.38 -12.73
N ALA A 74 -14.43 1.94 -12.72
CA ALA A 74 -13.83 1.36 -11.53
C ALA A 74 -13.05 2.42 -10.76
N ALA A 75 -13.14 2.39 -9.43
CA ALA A 75 -12.34 3.22 -8.54
C ALA A 75 -11.24 2.37 -7.92
N ILE A 76 -9.99 2.74 -8.15
CA ILE A 76 -8.82 2.12 -7.52
C ILE A 76 -8.54 2.87 -6.22
N CYS A 77 -8.74 2.19 -5.10
CA CYS A 77 -8.33 2.68 -3.78
C CYS A 77 -6.81 2.60 -3.68
N GLY A 78 -6.18 3.77 -3.71
CA GLY A 78 -4.76 3.96 -3.46
C GLY A 78 -4.46 4.08 -1.97
N SER A 79 -3.63 5.07 -1.62
CA SER A 79 -3.21 5.31 -0.24
C SER A 79 -4.41 5.53 0.69
N LEU A 80 -4.62 4.61 1.63
CA LEU A 80 -5.58 4.74 2.74
C LEU A 80 -4.80 4.99 4.03
N MET A 81 -4.97 6.17 4.62
CA MET A 81 -4.23 6.61 5.80
C MET A 81 -5.13 7.34 6.79
N VAL A 82 -4.86 7.14 8.07
CA VAL A 82 -5.58 7.73 9.20
C VAL A 82 -4.58 8.00 10.32
N GLU A 83 -4.70 9.16 10.93
CA GLU A 83 -3.98 9.57 12.12
C GLU A 83 -4.87 9.45 13.36
N ASP A 84 -4.23 9.48 14.53
CA ASP A 84 -4.92 9.55 15.81
C ASP A 84 -5.94 8.42 16.05
N ARG A 85 -5.56 7.20 15.64
CA ARG A 85 -6.40 6.00 15.74
C ARG A 85 -6.84 5.66 17.17
N GLU A 86 -6.10 6.13 18.18
CA GLU A 86 -6.46 5.96 19.58
C GLU A 86 -7.72 6.77 19.95
N ASN A 87 -7.87 7.98 19.40
CA ASN A 87 -9.01 8.85 19.67
C ASN A 87 -10.16 8.66 18.67
N ASP A 88 -9.87 8.31 17.40
CA ASP A 88 -10.89 7.93 16.41
C ASP A 88 -10.54 6.61 15.71
N PRO A 89 -10.79 5.46 16.36
CA PRO A 89 -10.46 4.14 15.82
C PRO A 89 -11.29 3.78 14.58
N LEU A 90 -12.38 4.50 14.30
CA LEU A 90 -13.32 4.19 13.22
C LEU A 90 -13.16 5.11 12.00
N ALA A 91 -12.35 6.17 12.06
CA ALA A 91 -12.09 7.05 10.93
C ALA A 91 -11.74 6.28 9.63
N GLY A 92 -10.88 5.25 9.73
CA GLY A 92 -10.48 4.44 8.58
C GLY A 92 -11.62 3.61 7.99
N ALA A 93 -12.47 3.05 8.86
CA ALA A 93 -13.65 2.32 8.41
C ALA A 93 -14.71 3.26 7.81
N ARG A 94 -14.87 4.47 8.37
CA ARG A 94 -15.81 5.48 7.88
C ARG A 94 -15.41 5.98 6.49
N ILE A 95 -14.14 6.32 6.29
CA ILE A 95 -13.65 6.79 4.99
C ILE A 95 -13.71 5.69 3.93
N LEU A 96 -13.36 4.45 4.30
CA LEU A 96 -13.48 3.31 3.39
C LEU A 96 -14.95 3.03 3.02
N LYS A 97 -15.86 3.08 3.99
CA LYS A 97 -17.31 2.95 3.74
C LYS A 97 -17.81 4.05 2.81
N ALA A 98 -17.40 5.29 3.02
CA ALA A 98 -17.76 6.41 2.15
C ALA A 98 -17.23 6.22 0.72
N PHE A 99 -15.98 5.75 0.59
CA PHE A 99 -15.41 5.39 -0.70
C PHE A 99 -16.22 4.31 -1.41
N LEU A 100 -16.55 3.20 -0.75
CA LEU A 100 -17.33 2.11 -1.35
C LEU A 100 -18.77 2.49 -1.71
N ALA A 101 -19.32 3.52 -1.07
CA ALA A 101 -20.65 4.06 -1.36
C ALA A 101 -20.66 5.13 -2.47
N GLY A 102 -19.50 5.42 -3.08
CA GLY A 102 -19.36 6.37 -4.17
C GLY A 102 -20.05 5.92 -5.48
N PRO A 103 -20.04 6.77 -6.52
CA PRO A 103 -20.80 6.58 -7.74
C PRO A 103 -20.14 5.61 -8.75
N GLN A 104 -19.03 4.97 -8.38
CA GLN A 104 -18.34 3.97 -9.21
C GLN A 104 -19.12 2.65 -9.28
N ASP A 105 -18.96 1.92 -10.38
CA ASP A 105 -19.56 0.59 -10.56
C ASP A 105 -18.77 -0.49 -9.81
N LEU A 106 -17.45 -0.33 -9.73
CA LEU A 106 -16.51 -1.29 -9.15
C LEU A 106 -15.49 -0.57 -8.28
N SER A 107 -15.06 -1.21 -7.21
CA SER A 107 -13.99 -0.70 -6.33
C SER A 107 -12.89 -1.75 -6.19
N PHE A 108 -11.64 -1.36 -6.45
CA PHE A 108 -10.46 -2.22 -6.37
C PHE A 108 -9.48 -1.73 -5.30
N SER A 109 -8.68 -2.66 -4.78
CA SER A 109 -7.50 -2.37 -3.97
C SER A 109 -6.42 -3.38 -4.33
N GLU A 110 -5.19 -2.91 -4.54
CA GLU A 110 -4.05 -3.72 -5.03
C GLU A 110 -2.96 -3.89 -3.97
N THR A 111 -2.81 -2.94 -3.05
CA THR A 111 -1.78 -2.93 -1.99
C THR A 111 -2.38 -2.83 -0.59
N ALA A 112 -3.49 -3.55 -0.37
CA ALA A 112 -4.16 -3.57 0.92
C ALA A 112 -3.29 -4.30 1.98
N SER A 113 -2.93 -3.60 3.06
CA SER A 113 -2.42 -4.25 4.27
C SER A 113 -3.43 -5.27 4.81
N ASP A 114 -3.01 -6.23 5.64
CA ASP A 114 -3.92 -7.19 6.29
C ASP A 114 -5.09 -6.50 7.00
N VAL A 115 -4.82 -5.36 7.65
CA VAL A 115 -5.83 -4.54 8.33
C VAL A 115 -6.83 -3.98 7.31
N SER A 116 -6.33 -3.41 6.21
CA SER A 116 -7.15 -2.87 5.13
C SER A 116 -7.99 -3.98 4.48
N ALA A 117 -7.38 -5.13 4.16
CA ALA A 117 -8.06 -6.28 3.57
C ALA A 117 -9.20 -6.80 4.47
N GLN A 118 -8.98 -6.85 5.79
CA GLN A 118 -10.03 -7.21 6.74
C GLN A 118 -11.18 -6.19 6.75
N MET A 119 -10.88 -4.89 6.72
CA MET A 119 -11.91 -3.84 6.64
C MET A 119 -12.73 -3.97 5.35
N TRP A 120 -12.07 -4.15 4.21
CA TRP A 120 -12.70 -4.37 2.90
C TRP A 120 -13.63 -5.58 2.92
N THR A 121 -13.16 -6.71 3.44
CA THR A 121 -13.95 -7.95 3.49
C THR A 121 -15.18 -7.82 4.38
N ARG A 122 -15.08 -7.09 5.51
CA ARG A 122 -16.23 -6.77 6.37
C ARG A 122 -17.26 -5.89 5.68
N LEU A 123 -16.85 -5.12 4.67
CA LEU A 123 -17.71 -4.29 3.83
C LEU A 123 -18.13 -4.99 2.53
N ARG A 124 -18.14 -6.34 2.52
CA ARG A 124 -18.52 -7.22 1.39
C ARG A 124 -17.55 -7.19 0.21
N GLY A 125 -16.35 -6.64 0.39
CA GLY A 125 -15.26 -6.84 -0.56
C GLY A 125 -14.89 -8.31 -0.67
N VAL A 126 -14.48 -8.73 -1.87
CA VAL A 126 -13.99 -10.08 -2.13
C VAL A 126 -12.52 -9.97 -2.50
N VAL A 127 -11.67 -10.72 -1.80
CA VAL A 127 -10.27 -10.88 -2.19
C VAL A 127 -10.24 -11.78 -3.42
N LEU A 128 -9.41 -11.43 -4.41
CA LEU A 128 -9.20 -12.22 -5.61
C LEU A 128 -7.78 -12.81 -5.58
N PRO A 129 -7.54 -13.95 -4.89
CA PRO A 129 -6.18 -14.43 -4.62
C PRO A 129 -5.39 -14.72 -5.90
N GLN A 130 -6.07 -15.21 -6.94
CA GLN A 130 -5.46 -15.49 -8.24
C GLN A 130 -4.92 -14.24 -8.96
N TYR A 131 -5.36 -13.04 -8.56
CA TYR A 131 -4.90 -11.75 -9.07
C TYR A 131 -4.06 -10.98 -8.02
N SER A 132 -3.76 -11.59 -6.88
CA SER A 132 -2.93 -11.03 -5.81
C SER A 132 -1.64 -11.83 -5.71
N LEU A 133 -0.76 -11.67 -6.70
CA LEU A 133 0.49 -12.43 -6.78
C LEU A 133 1.58 -11.75 -5.94
N ASP A 134 1.90 -12.35 -4.81
CA ASP A 134 3.06 -11.98 -4.01
C ASP A 134 4.30 -12.71 -4.51
N TRP A 135 5.28 -11.96 -4.99
CA TRP A 135 6.57 -12.49 -5.42
C TRP A 135 7.61 -12.28 -4.33
N VAL A 136 8.13 -13.37 -3.78
CA VAL A 136 9.22 -13.32 -2.80
C VAL A 136 10.53 -13.67 -3.48
N ARG A 137 11.46 -12.71 -3.51
CA ARG A 137 12.83 -12.96 -3.97
C ARG A 137 13.78 -13.09 -2.79
N VAL A 138 14.35 -14.28 -2.62
CA VAL A 138 15.35 -14.53 -1.57
C VAL A 138 16.74 -14.10 -2.07
N ILE A 139 17.23 -12.96 -1.56
CA ILE A 139 18.53 -12.38 -1.96
C ILE A 139 19.72 -13.04 -1.22
N GLN A 140 19.45 -13.64 -0.07
CA GLN A 140 20.45 -14.26 0.82
C GLN A 140 19.94 -15.63 1.28
N PRO A 141 19.97 -16.65 0.40
CA PRO A 141 19.31 -17.93 0.65
C PRO A 141 19.83 -18.65 1.90
N ALA A 142 21.15 -18.59 2.19
CA ALA A 142 21.71 -19.25 3.36
C ALA A 142 21.30 -18.53 4.64
N SER A 143 21.39 -17.19 4.67
CA SER A 143 20.97 -16.39 5.83
C SER A 143 19.45 -16.44 6.06
N PHE A 144 18.65 -16.49 5.00
CA PHE A 144 17.19 -16.66 5.08
C PHE A 144 16.81 -18.03 5.66
N SER A 145 17.41 -19.11 5.14
CA SER A 145 17.16 -20.45 5.67
C SER A 145 17.57 -20.56 7.14
N LEU A 146 18.69 -19.93 7.50
CA LEU A 146 19.16 -19.88 8.88
C LEU A 146 18.21 -19.10 9.79
N SER A 147 17.66 -17.96 9.34
CA SER A 147 16.72 -17.19 10.15
C SER A 147 15.42 -17.96 10.40
N VAL A 148 14.92 -18.68 9.39
CA VAL A 148 13.78 -19.59 9.53
C VAL A 148 14.07 -20.72 10.53
N ALA A 149 15.24 -21.36 10.42
CA ALA A 149 15.66 -22.41 11.35
C ALA A 149 15.86 -21.88 12.78
N ALA A 150 16.42 -20.68 12.94
CA ALA A 150 16.67 -20.05 14.22
C ALA A 150 15.39 -19.69 14.99
N ASN A 151 14.26 -19.52 14.30
CA ASN A 151 12.96 -19.35 14.97
C ASN A 151 12.49 -20.62 15.70
N ARG A 152 12.94 -21.80 15.27
CA ARG A 152 12.65 -23.08 15.93
C ARG A 152 13.79 -23.55 16.83
N ILE A 153 15.03 -23.32 16.42
CA ILE A 153 16.25 -23.78 17.09
C ILE A 153 17.15 -22.57 17.36
N LYS A 154 16.97 -21.95 18.52
CA LYS A 154 17.75 -20.75 18.94
C LYS A 154 19.28 -20.86 18.74
N PRO A 155 19.96 -21.99 19.04
CA PRO A 155 21.41 -22.07 18.85
C PRO A 155 21.86 -22.05 17.38
N ALA A 156 20.95 -22.24 16.41
CA ALA A 156 21.29 -22.12 14.99
C ALA A 156 21.88 -20.75 14.63
N ARG A 157 21.56 -19.69 15.40
CA ARG A 157 22.13 -18.34 15.21
C ARG A 157 23.66 -18.30 15.23
N LEU A 158 24.33 -19.26 15.87
CA LEU A 158 25.79 -19.37 15.88
C LEU A 158 26.38 -19.62 14.48
N ALA A 159 25.61 -20.17 13.55
CA ALA A 159 26.04 -20.38 12.16
C ALA A 159 25.91 -19.13 11.25
N ALA A 160 25.45 -17.99 11.80
CA ALA A 160 25.26 -16.75 11.04
C ALA A 160 26.50 -16.27 10.25
N PRO A 161 27.73 -16.28 10.78
CA PRO A 161 28.90 -15.85 9.99
C PRO A 161 29.14 -16.77 8.78
N PHE A 162 28.89 -18.07 8.92
CA PHE A 162 29.03 -19.03 7.83
C PHE A 162 27.98 -18.82 6.74
N ALA A 163 26.71 -18.63 7.14
CA ALA A 163 25.63 -18.32 6.21
C ALA A 163 25.90 -17.03 5.40
N ARG A 164 26.41 -15.98 6.06
CA ARG A 164 26.78 -14.72 5.39
C ARG A 164 27.94 -14.90 4.41
N ALA A 165 28.92 -15.73 4.73
CA ALA A 165 30.03 -16.03 3.83
C ALA A 165 29.55 -16.75 2.56
N ILE A 166 28.66 -17.73 2.70
CA ILE A 166 28.02 -18.42 1.57
C ILE A 166 27.24 -17.41 0.70
N ASP A 167 26.41 -16.57 1.31
CA ASP A 167 25.62 -15.59 0.55
C ASP A 167 26.51 -14.56 -0.17
N SER A 168 27.62 -14.14 0.43
CA SER A 168 28.58 -13.23 -0.21
C SER A 168 29.24 -13.88 -1.43
N ALA A 169 29.67 -15.14 -1.30
CA ALA A 169 30.25 -15.90 -2.42
C ALA A 169 29.21 -16.12 -3.54
N TYR A 170 27.97 -16.44 -3.19
CA TYR A 170 26.87 -16.58 -4.14
C TYR A 170 26.58 -15.27 -4.88
N ARG A 171 26.47 -14.14 -4.16
CA ARG A 171 26.21 -12.83 -4.76
C ARG A 171 27.34 -12.36 -5.67
N LYS A 172 28.60 -12.64 -5.33
CA LYS A 172 29.77 -12.33 -6.19
C LYS A 172 29.79 -13.12 -7.51
N ARG A 173 29.10 -14.27 -7.57
CA ARG A 173 28.96 -15.06 -8.80
C ARG A 173 27.85 -14.57 -9.73
N MET A 174 26.99 -13.64 -9.29
CA MET A 174 25.97 -13.05 -10.14
C MET A 174 26.60 -11.93 -10.97
N ALA A 175 26.53 -12.02 -12.30
CA ALA A 175 27.04 -10.95 -13.14
C ALA A 175 26.15 -9.68 -13.00
N PRO A 176 26.72 -8.47 -13.11
CA PRO A 176 25.93 -7.25 -13.12
C PRO A 176 24.86 -7.31 -14.23
N GLY A 177 23.58 -7.18 -13.85
CA GLY A 177 22.45 -7.24 -14.79
C GLY A 177 21.86 -8.64 -15.04
N GLU A 178 22.44 -9.70 -14.47
CA GLU A 178 21.92 -11.06 -14.63
C GLU A 178 20.65 -11.26 -13.78
N GLN A 179 19.47 -11.21 -14.44
CA GLN A 179 18.19 -11.55 -13.81
C GLN A 179 17.93 -13.05 -13.95
N ARG A 180 18.30 -13.82 -12.92
CA ARG A 180 17.85 -15.21 -12.80
C ARG A 180 16.44 -15.21 -12.22
N TRP A 181 15.46 -15.29 -13.11
CA TRP A 181 14.08 -15.60 -12.76
C TRP A 181 14.01 -17.12 -12.58
N SER A 182 14.01 -17.58 -11.35
CA SER A 182 13.67 -18.95 -10.96
C SER A 182 12.45 -18.92 -10.08
#